data_AF-A0A1C6K7L5-F1
#
_entry.id   AF-A0A1C6K7L5-F1
#
_cell.length_a   1.000
_cell.length_b   1.000
_cell.length_c   1.000
_cell.angle_alpha   90.00
_cell.angle_beta   90.00
_cell.angle_gamma   90.00
#
_symmetry.space_group_name_H-M   'P 1'
#
loop_
_entity.id
_entity.type
_entity.pdbx_description
1 polymer ?
#
loop_
_entity_poly.entity_id
_entity_poly.type
_entity_poly.pdbx_seq_one_letter_code
_entity_poly.pdbx_strand_id
1 'polypeptide(L)'
;MKIRIRSGNFKFFLPVPTALAGAAIKVMPEQAFAAMRKNVPLPYDRLVSRENFLLVYEICREILIENKGLEIVHVEAADGTFVSIIL
;
A
#
# COMPACT_ATOMS: atom_id res chain seq x y z
N MET A 1 9.39 4.35 2.25
CA MET A 1 8.59 3.12 2.22
C MET A 1 9.18 2.14 1.22
N LYS A 2 9.03 0.86 1.47
CA LYS A 2 9.52 -0.22 0.62
C LYS A 2 8.55 -1.38 0.66
N ILE A 3 8.16 -1.82 -0.52
CA ILE A 3 7.28 -2.98 -0.71
C ILE A 3 8.16 -4.16 -1.14
N ARG A 4 8.07 -5.27 -0.40
CA ARG A 4 8.70 -6.53 -0.74
C ARG A 4 7.62 -7.60 -0.87
N ILE A 5 7.54 -8.23 -2.03
CA ILE A 5 6.64 -9.36 -2.28
C ILE A 5 7.48 -10.53 -2.73
N ARG A 6 7.29 -11.69 -2.10
CA ARG A 6 7.83 -12.97 -2.54
C ARG A 6 6.70 -14.00 -2.56
N SER A 7 6.52 -14.68 -3.69
CA SER A 7 5.56 -15.77 -3.83
C SER A 7 6.04 -16.72 -4.93
N GLY A 8 6.35 -17.97 -4.57
CA GLY A 8 7.01 -18.92 -5.47
C GLY A 8 8.29 -18.35 -6.11
N ASN A 9 8.36 -18.35 -7.44
CA ASN A 9 9.49 -17.79 -8.20
C ASN A 9 9.41 -16.26 -8.41
N PHE A 10 8.33 -15.61 -7.97
CA PHE A 10 8.15 -14.17 -8.10
C PHE A 10 8.82 -13.43 -6.94
N LYS A 11 9.69 -12.47 -7.27
CA LYS A 11 10.34 -11.56 -6.32
C LYS A 11 10.15 -10.13 -6.82
N PHE A 12 9.44 -9.32 -6.04
CA PHE A 12 9.22 -7.91 -6.34
C PHE A 12 9.76 -7.03 -5.22
N PHE A 13 10.42 -5.96 -5.61
CA PHE A 13 11.00 -4.97 -4.74
C PHE A 13 10.75 -3.59 -5.31
N LEU A 14 10.04 -2.74 -4.57
CA LEU A 14 9.79 -1.36 -4.97
C LEU A 14 10.11 -0.42 -3.81
N PRO A 15 11.15 0.43 -3.94
CA PRO A 15 11.30 1.57 -3.06
C PRO A 15 10.23 2.60 -3.44
N VAL A 16 9.36 2.93 -2.49
CA VAL A 16 8.37 4.00 -2.63
C VAL A 16 8.81 5.12 -1.70
N PRO A 17 9.38 6.22 -2.22
CA PRO A 17 9.66 7.38 -1.39
C PRO A 17 8.34 7.83 -0.75
N THR A 18 8.29 7.84 0.57
CA THR A 18 7.06 8.17 1.32
C THR A 18 6.55 9.55 0.91
N ALA A 19 7.47 10.49 0.65
CA ALA A 19 7.19 11.83 0.13
C ALA A 19 6.49 11.87 -1.25
N LEU A 20 6.63 10.81 -2.06
CA LEU A 20 6.03 10.72 -3.40
C LEU A 20 4.74 9.89 -3.43
N ALA A 21 4.37 9.23 -2.34
CA ALA A 21 3.17 8.39 -2.31
C ALA A 21 1.91 9.20 -2.61
N GLY A 22 1.79 10.42 -2.10
CA GLY A 22 0.68 11.33 -2.44
C GLY A 22 0.62 11.67 -3.93
N ALA A 23 1.77 11.93 -4.57
CA ALA A 23 1.83 12.20 -6.00
C ALA A 23 1.44 10.96 -6.84
N ALA A 24 1.89 9.78 -6.42
CA ALA A 24 1.51 8.51 -7.04
C ALA A 24 -0.02 8.30 -6.97
N ILE A 25 -0.63 8.49 -5.80
CA ILE A 25 -2.09 8.37 -5.62
C ILE A 25 -2.84 9.37 -6.51
N LYS A 26 -2.34 10.61 -6.65
CA LYS A 26 -2.95 11.63 -7.52
C LYS A 26 -2.99 11.23 -9.00
N VAL A 27 -2.00 10.47 -9.48
CA VAL A 27 -1.93 10.07 -10.91
C VAL A 27 -2.45 8.67 -11.19
N MET A 28 -2.78 7.88 -10.16
CA MET A 28 -3.33 6.53 -10.36
C MET A 28 -4.64 6.58 -11.15
N PRO A 29 -4.85 5.69 -12.13
CA PRO A 29 -6.11 5.66 -12.89
C PRO A 29 -7.28 5.16 -12.02
N GLU A 30 -8.49 5.65 -12.27
CA GLU A 30 -9.69 5.23 -11.52
C GLU A 30 -9.96 3.72 -11.62
N GLN A 31 -9.56 3.12 -12.73
CA GLN A 31 -9.63 1.67 -12.96
C GLN A 31 -8.82 0.88 -11.92
N ALA A 32 -7.73 1.43 -11.38
CA ALA A 32 -6.97 0.77 -10.32
C ALA A 32 -7.77 0.71 -9.02
N PHE A 33 -8.41 1.80 -8.62
CA PHE A 33 -9.29 1.83 -7.45
C PHE A 33 -10.52 0.92 -7.65
N ALA A 34 -11.10 0.91 -8.85
CA ALA A 34 -12.18 0.00 -9.20
C ALA A 34 -11.77 -1.48 -9.12
N ALA A 35 -10.56 -1.83 -9.53
CA ALA A 35 -10.03 -3.18 -9.38
C ALA A 35 -9.80 -3.55 -7.91
N MET A 36 -9.28 -2.62 -7.10
CA MET A 36 -9.10 -2.81 -5.66
C MET A 36 -10.43 -3.06 -4.93
N ARG A 37 -11.48 -2.29 -5.25
CA ARG A 37 -12.82 -2.43 -4.67
C ARG A 37 -13.36 -3.86 -4.75
N LYS A 38 -13.09 -4.59 -5.84
CA LYS A 38 -13.60 -5.95 -6.06
C LYS A 38 -13.15 -6.96 -5.00
N ASN A 39 -12.02 -6.71 -4.35
CA ASN A 39 -11.45 -7.61 -3.34
C ASN A 39 -11.73 -7.15 -1.91
N VAL A 40 -12.48 -6.06 -1.72
CA VAL A 40 -12.80 -5.50 -0.42
C VAL A 40 -14.25 -5.83 -0.06
N PRO A 41 -14.52 -6.44 1.11
CA PRO A 41 -15.89 -6.75 1.53
C PRO A 41 -16.77 -5.50 1.68
N LEU A 42 -18.07 -5.64 1.40
CA LEU A 42 -19.06 -4.62 1.75
C LEU A 42 -19.13 -4.47 3.29
N PRO A 43 -19.31 -3.25 3.84
CA PRO A 43 -19.48 -1.97 3.14
C PRO A 43 -18.16 -1.19 3.02
N TYR A 44 -17.00 -1.85 3.10
CA TYR A 44 -15.69 -1.20 3.13
C TYR A 44 -15.16 -0.88 1.74
N ASP A 45 -15.71 -1.49 0.71
CA ASP A 45 -15.43 -1.19 -0.70
C ASP A 45 -15.61 0.31 -1.02
N ARG A 46 -16.62 0.96 -0.42
CA ARG A 46 -16.87 2.41 -0.57
C ARG A 46 -15.73 3.28 -0.04
N LEU A 47 -14.87 2.74 0.83
CA LEU A 47 -13.72 3.47 1.34
C LEU A 47 -12.55 3.50 0.36
N VAL A 48 -12.56 2.64 -0.67
CA VAL A 48 -11.53 2.58 -1.70
C VAL A 48 -11.84 3.63 -2.77
N SER A 49 -11.32 4.84 -2.55
CA SER A 49 -11.32 5.94 -3.50
C SER A 49 -10.01 6.72 -3.46
N ARG A 50 -9.72 7.46 -4.53
CA ARG A 50 -8.55 8.34 -4.58
C ARG A 50 -8.56 9.34 -3.42
N GLU A 51 -9.71 9.94 -3.16
CA GLU A 51 -9.89 10.99 -2.17
C GLU A 51 -9.59 10.47 -0.77
N ASN A 52 -10.09 9.29 -0.42
CA ASN A 52 -9.83 8.67 0.88
C ASN A 52 -8.36 8.27 1.03
N PHE A 53 -7.75 7.72 -0.03
CA PHE A 53 -6.34 7.37 0.00
C PHE A 53 -5.46 8.62 0.18
N LEU A 54 -5.77 9.72 -0.49
CA LEU A 54 -5.08 10.99 -0.30
C LEU A 54 -5.31 11.56 1.10
N LEU A 55 -6.54 11.54 1.61
CA LEU A 55 -6.86 12.01 2.95
C LEU A 55 -6.04 11.26 4.01
N VAL A 56 -6.05 9.92 3.94
CA VAL A 56 -5.30 9.07 4.87
C VAL A 56 -3.80 9.32 4.73
N TYR A 57 -3.29 9.43 3.51
CA TYR A 57 -1.88 9.75 3.28
C TYR A 57 -1.49 11.09 3.90
N GLU A 58 -2.25 12.17 3.67
CA GLU A 58 -1.92 13.50 4.20
C GLU A 58 -1.98 13.52 5.73
N ILE A 59 -2.98 12.87 6.35
CA ILE A 59 -3.09 12.77 7.81
C ILE A 59 -1.91 11.99 8.41
N CYS A 60 -1.51 10.89 7.76
CA CYS A 60 -0.47 10.02 8.28
C CYS A 60 0.94 10.41 7.82
N ARG A 61 1.10 11.37 6.91
CA ARG A 61 2.37 11.65 6.21
C ARG A 61 3.54 11.84 7.17
N GLU A 62 3.37 12.66 8.20
CA GLU A 62 4.42 12.93 9.19
C GLU A 62 4.78 11.67 9.96
N ILE A 63 3.80 10.91 10.45
CA ILE A 63 3.99 9.62 11.13
C ILE A 63 4.76 8.66 10.22
N LEU A 64 4.43 8.60 8.92
CA LEU A 64 5.09 7.75 7.95
C LEU A 64 6.54 8.17 7.67
N ILE A 65 6.86 9.46 7.77
CA ILE A 65 8.22 10.00 7.60
C ILE A 65 9.06 9.75 8.86
N GLU A 66 8.50 10.02 10.04
CA GLU A 66 9.17 9.87 11.33
C GLU A 66 9.52 8.40 11.65
N ASN A 67 8.64 7.47 11.26
CA ASN A 67 8.81 6.04 11.54
C ASN A 67 9.47 5.28 10.38
N LYS A 68 10.35 5.93 9.61
CA LYS A 68 11.07 5.30 8.50
C LYS A 68 11.81 4.04 8.97
N GLY A 69 11.61 2.93 8.28
CA GLY A 69 12.18 1.63 8.63
C GLY A 69 11.28 0.75 9.51
N LEU A 70 10.14 1.26 10.00
CA LEU A 70 9.15 0.46 10.72
C LEU A 70 8.43 -0.51 9.77
N GLU A 71 8.43 -1.80 10.11
CA GLU A 71 7.61 -2.80 9.41
C GLU A 71 6.17 -2.71 9.93
N ILE A 72 5.25 -2.28 9.07
CA ILE A 72 3.83 -2.10 9.41
C ILE A 72 2.93 -3.24 8.93
N VAL A 73 3.42 -4.03 7.97
CA VAL A 73 2.77 -5.26 7.53
C VAL A 73 3.82 -6.33 7.43
N HIS A 74 3.57 -7.45 8.09
CA HIS A 74 4.35 -8.67 8.00
C HIS A 74 3.37 -9.83 7.84
N VAL A 75 3.36 -10.45 6.66
CA VAL A 75 2.58 -11.66 6.40
C VAL A 75 3.51 -12.76 5.92
N GLU A 76 3.48 -13.89 6.62
CA GLU A 76 4.07 -15.15 6.22
C GLU A 76 2.98 -16.20 6.15
N ALA A 77 2.84 -16.85 5.00
CA ALA A 77 1.91 -17.96 4.80
C ALA A 77 2.66 -19.30 4.69
N ALA A 78 1.94 -20.39 4.97
CA ALA A 78 2.50 -21.74 4.96
C ALA A 78 3.06 -22.18 3.58
N ASP A 79 2.62 -21.53 2.50
CA ASP A 79 3.10 -21.77 1.13
C ASP A 79 4.39 -20.97 0.79
N GLY A 80 4.96 -20.26 1.76
CA GLY A 80 6.15 -19.42 1.59
C GLY A 80 5.86 -18.03 1.01
N THR A 81 4.59 -17.64 0.85
CA THR A 81 4.23 -16.27 0.51
C THR A 81 4.65 -15.33 1.63
N PHE A 82 5.42 -14.29 1.26
CA PHE A 82 5.92 -13.28 2.16
C PHE A 82 5.55 -11.88 1.63
N VAL A 83 4.86 -11.10 2.46
CA VAL A 83 4.54 -9.70 2.21
C VAL A 83 5.05 -8.87 3.36
N SER A 84 5.94 -7.93 3.06
CA SER A 84 6.45 -6.96 4.02
C SER A 84 6.33 -5.55 3.47
N ILE A 85 5.69 -4.69 4.26
CA ILE A 85 5.59 -3.25 4.00
C ILE A 85 6.35 -2.53 5.11
N ILE A 86 7.41 -1.86 4.71
CA ILE A 86 8.29 -1.11 5.61
C ILE A 86 8.17 0.38 5.26
N LEU A 87 8.01 1.24 6.24
CA LEU A 87 7.89 2.70 6.07
C LEU A 87 9.18 3.37 5.59
#